data_AF-A0A258RPL2-F1
#
_entry.id   AF-A0A258RPL2-F1
#
_cell.length_a   1.000
_cell.length_b   1.000
_cell.length_c   1.000
_cell.angle_alpha   90.00
_cell.angle_beta   90.00
_cell.angle_gamma   90.00
#
_symmetry.space_group_name_H-M   'P 1'
#
loop_
_entity.id
_entity.type
_entity.pdbx_description
1 polymer ?
#
loop_
_entity_poly.entity_id
_entity_poly.type
_entity_poly.pdbx_seq_one_letter_code
_entity_poly.pdbx_strand_id
1 'polypeptide(L)'
;AHHNARYMSIRLVYRNNIFYYALMPSIWFSAVLIYMGLGWVYAGYVVVKQLVIIGAHSDVAWDAKLLKIKWLSPVMWVVERTISTPATHHAHHGRHYSDPAVNYKGNFGNLLFFWDVLFGTAKITRTYPQSYGVENLPEATLGQQLAWPLFPEAKAPQKN
;
A
#
# COMPACT_ATOMS: atom_id res chain seq x y z
N ALA A 1 1.53 -1.02 -12.71
CA ALA A 1 1.81 -1.66 -11.40
C ALA A 1 1.13 -0.88 -10.27
N HIS A 2 1.05 -1.44 -9.06
CA HIS A 2 0.25 -0.97 -7.92
C HIS A 2 0.41 0.53 -7.62
N HIS A 3 1.65 1.00 -7.48
CA HIS A 3 1.98 2.42 -7.22
C HIS A 3 1.86 3.35 -8.43
N ASN A 4 1.50 2.85 -9.62
CA ASN A 4 1.45 3.70 -10.82
C ASN A 4 0.11 4.43 -10.97
N ALA A 5 -0.89 4.12 -10.13
CA ALA A 5 -2.22 4.70 -10.27
C ALA A 5 -2.24 6.17 -9.85
N ARG A 6 -2.96 7.00 -10.60
CA ARG A 6 -3.13 8.44 -10.30
C ARG A 6 -4.26 8.74 -9.32
N TYR A 7 -4.73 7.73 -8.60
CA TYR A 7 -5.82 7.83 -7.63
C TYR A 7 -5.53 6.91 -6.44
N MET A 8 -6.34 7.01 -5.39
CA MET A 8 -6.40 6.01 -4.32
C MET A 8 -7.80 5.41 -4.25
N SER A 9 -7.89 4.09 -4.13
CA SER A 9 -9.15 3.34 -4.08
C SER A 9 -8.87 1.88 -3.75
N ILE A 10 -9.83 1.19 -3.15
CA ILE A 10 -9.78 -0.25 -2.87
C ILE A 10 -9.46 -1.11 -4.12
N ARG A 11 -9.74 -0.59 -5.33
CA ARG A 11 -9.40 -1.22 -6.62
C ARG A 11 -7.89 -1.44 -6.81
N LEU A 12 -7.06 -0.69 -6.10
CA LEU A 12 -5.61 -0.77 -6.21
C LEU A 12 -4.99 -1.90 -5.43
N VAL A 13 -5.68 -2.39 -4.39
CA VAL A 13 -5.18 -3.42 -3.47
C VAL A 13 -4.56 -4.60 -4.22
N TYR A 14 -5.20 -5.01 -5.32
CA TYR A 14 -4.79 -6.18 -6.09
C TYR A 14 -4.09 -5.85 -7.42
N ARG A 15 -3.79 -4.58 -7.71
CA ARG A 15 -3.21 -4.14 -8.99
C ARG A 15 -1.71 -4.45 -9.08
N ASN A 16 -1.35 -5.72 -8.98
CA ASN A 16 0.01 -6.22 -9.12
C ASN A 16 0.12 -7.24 -10.23
N ASN A 17 1.35 -7.39 -10.72
CA ASN A 17 1.74 -8.42 -11.66
C ASN A 17 1.62 -9.81 -11.01
N ILE A 18 1.25 -10.84 -11.76
CA ILE A 18 1.14 -12.22 -11.28
C ILE A 18 2.48 -12.72 -10.69
N PHE A 19 3.60 -12.40 -11.33
CA PHE A 19 4.93 -12.77 -10.84
C PHE A 19 5.29 -12.10 -9.52
N TYR A 20 4.76 -10.90 -9.26
CA TYR A 20 4.94 -10.23 -7.97
C TYR A 20 4.31 -11.05 -6.83
N TYR A 21 3.11 -11.60 -7.03
CA TYR A 21 2.50 -12.50 -6.04
C TYR A 21 3.24 -13.83 -5.95
N ALA A 22 3.59 -14.44 -7.09
CA ALA A 22 4.30 -15.71 -7.11
C ALA A 22 5.65 -15.65 -6.40
N LEU A 23 6.32 -14.49 -6.38
CA LEU A 23 7.60 -14.28 -5.70
C LEU A 23 7.46 -13.66 -4.31
N MET A 24 6.24 -13.36 -3.84
CA MET A 24 6.02 -12.71 -2.55
C MET A 24 6.34 -13.70 -1.40
N PRO A 25 7.37 -13.45 -0.58
CA PRO A 25 7.80 -14.41 0.45
C PRO A 25 6.70 -14.71 1.47
N SER A 26 5.85 -13.72 1.79
CA SER A 26 4.78 -13.89 2.77
C SER A 26 3.73 -14.93 2.35
N ILE A 27 3.50 -15.13 1.05
CA ILE A 27 2.54 -16.13 0.54
C ILE A 27 3.08 -17.53 0.81
N TRP A 28 4.33 -17.80 0.41
CA TRP A 28 4.97 -19.10 0.61
C TRP A 28 5.17 -19.42 2.09
N PHE A 29 5.61 -18.44 2.88
CA PHE A 29 5.75 -18.62 4.32
C PHE A 29 4.41 -18.94 4.98
N SER A 30 3.33 -18.24 4.59
CA SER A 30 1.98 -18.57 5.07
C SER A 30 1.54 -19.97 4.66
N ALA A 31 1.84 -20.41 3.43
CA ALA A 31 1.50 -21.74 2.97
C ALA A 31 2.19 -22.84 3.80
N VAL A 32 3.48 -22.65 4.14
CA VAL A 32 4.21 -23.55 5.04
C VAL A 32 3.56 -23.59 6.43
N LEU A 33 3.23 -22.42 7.00
CA LEU A 33 2.58 -22.36 8.32
C LEU A 33 1.20 -23.02 8.34
N ILE A 34 0.41 -22.84 7.28
CA ILE A 34 -0.88 -23.52 7.12
C ILE A 34 -0.68 -25.04 7.06
N TYR A 35 0.29 -25.52 6.26
CA TYR A 35 0.64 -26.94 6.18
C TYR A 35 1.05 -27.52 7.54
N MET A 36 1.75 -26.73 8.37
CA MET A 36 2.13 -27.10 9.75
C MET A 36 0.97 -27.03 10.76
N GLY A 37 -0.27 -26.78 10.32
CA GLY A 37 -1.47 -26.82 11.17
C GLY A 37 -1.98 -25.45 11.63
N LEU A 38 -1.37 -24.33 11.21
CA LEU A 38 -1.81 -22.98 11.59
C LEU A 38 -2.96 -22.43 10.71
N GLY A 39 -3.75 -23.29 10.07
CA GLY A 39 -4.83 -22.90 9.16
C GLY A 39 -5.85 -21.95 9.79
N TRP A 40 -6.29 -22.21 11.03
CA TRP A 40 -7.25 -21.34 11.73
C TRP A 40 -6.64 -19.99 12.14
N VAL A 41 -5.36 -19.98 12.51
CA VAL A 41 -4.62 -18.73 12.77
C VAL A 41 -4.55 -17.90 11.50
N TYR A 42 -4.25 -18.54 10.36
CA TYR A 42 -4.23 -17.88 9.06
C TYR A 42 -5.61 -17.34 8.67
N ALA A 43 -6.70 -18.07 8.93
CA ALA A 43 -8.06 -17.60 8.66
C ALA A 43 -8.40 -16.31 9.43
N GLY A 44 -8.06 -16.23 10.73
CA GLY A 44 -8.22 -15.00 11.49
C GLY A 44 -7.31 -13.87 10.99
N TYR A 45 -6.03 -14.19 10.77
CA TYR A 45 -5.04 -13.26 10.24
C TYR A 45 -5.46 -12.65 8.91
N VAL A 46 -5.94 -13.44 7.95
CA VAL A 46 -6.27 -12.95 6.61
C VAL A 46 -7.45 -11.99 6.67
N VAL A 47 -8.46 -12.23 7.51
CA VAL A 47 -9.58 -11.29 7.71
C VAL A 47 -9.07 -9.95 8.23
N VAL A 48 -8.28 -9.95 9.30
CA VAL A 48 -7.70 -8.73 9.88
C VAL A 48 -6.83 -8.01 8.86
N LYS A 49 -5.96 -8.75 8.18
CA LYS A 49 -5.08 -8.22 7.13
C LYS A 49 -5.89 -7.51 6.05
N GLN A 50 -6.92 -8.16 5.51
CA GLN A 50 -7.72 -7.60 4.43
C GLN A 50 -8.48 -6.35 4.87
N LEU A 51 -9.06 -6.34 6.07
CA LEU A 51 -9.74 -5.15 6.61
C LEU A 51 -8.80 -3.94 6.67
N VAL A 52 -7.57 -4.12 7.16
CA VAL A 52 -6.59 -3.03 7.24
C VAL A 52 -6.13 -2.60 5.85
N ILE A 53 -5.76 -3.52 4.97
CA ILE A 53 -5.25 -3.17 3.64
C ILE A 53 -6.31 -2.45 2.81
N ILE A 54 -7.55 -2.97 2.79
CA ILE A 54 -8.67 -2.34 2.08
C ILE A 54 -8.97 -0.99 2.69
N GLY A 55 -9.01 -0.90 4.02
CA GLY A 55 -9.20 0.35 4.75
C GLY A 55 -8.14 1.39 4.41
N ALA A 56 -6.87 1.01 4.36
CA ALA A 56 -5.75 1.90 4.07
C ALA A 56 -5.70 2.39 2.61
N HIS A 57 -6.31 1.66 1.68
CA HIS A 57 -6.44 2.06 0.27
C HIS A 57 -7.76 2.78 -0.04
N SER A 58 -8.64 2.92 0.94
CA SER A 58 -9.96 3.51 0.70
C SER A 58 -9.83 4.96 0.23
N ASP A 59 -10.59 5.31 -0.80
CA ASP A 59 -10.81 6.71 -1.19
C ASP A 59 -11.58 7.49 -0.11
N VAL A 60 -12.26 6.78 0.80
CA VAL A 60 -12.81 7.35 2.01
C VAL A 60 -11.75 7.35 3.10
N ALA A 61 -11.16 8.52 3.34
CA ALA A 61 -10.24 8.81 4.44
C ALA A 61 -10.94 8.71 5.82
N TRP A 62 -11.23 7.50 6.27
CA TRP A 62 -11.97 7.23 7.51
C TRP A 62 -11.22 7.70 8.76
N ASP A 63 -9.90 7.62 8.77
CA ASP A 63 -9.04 8.12 9.85
C ASP A 63 -9.17 9.64 10.04
N ALA A 64 -9.28 10.42 8.96
CA ALA A 64 -9.59 11.85 9.07
C ALA A 64 -10.95 12.12 9.74
N LYS A 65 -11.97 11.26 9.51
CA LYS A 65 -13.28 11.41 10.17
C LYS A 65 -13.16 11.10 11.67
N LEU A 66 -12.43 10.06 12.03
CA LEU A 66 -12.22 9.68 13.44
C LEU A 66 -11.38 10.72 14.20
N LEU A 67 -10.36 11.29 13.56
CA LEU A 67 -9.52 12.35 14.14
C LEU A 67 -10.28 13.64 14.46
N LYS A 68 -11.42 13.91 13.82
CA LYS A 68 -12.29 15.06 14.16
C LYS A 68 -13.04 14.87 15.48
N ILE A 69 -13.19 13.63 15.93
CA ILE A 69 -13.88 13.29 17.17
C ILE A 69 -12.87 13.34 18.31
N LYS A 70 -12.85 14.45 19.07
CA LYS A 70 -11.80 14.75 20.06
C LYS A 70 -11.52 13.61 21.05
N TRP A 71 -12.57 12.92 21.53
CA TRP A 71 -12.41 11.83 22.49
C TRP A 71 -11.74 10.57 21.91
N LEU A 72 -11.73 10.41 20.57
CA LEU A 72 -11.02 9.32 19.89
C LEU A 72 -9.51 9.58 19.75
N SER A 73 -9.01 10.77 20.09
CA SER A 73 -7.59 11.12 19.88
C SER A 73 -6.60 10.14 20.51
N PRO A 74 -6.79 9.64 21.76
CA PRO A 74 -5.87 8.68 22.35
C PRO A 74 -5.87 7.34 21.61
N VAL A 75 -7.04 6.89 21.14
CA VAL A 75 -7.17 5.66 20.33
C VAL A 75 -6.49 5.85 18.97
N MET A 76 -6.76 6.97 18.30
CA MET A 76 -6.16 7.27 17.00
C MET A 76 -4.64 7.42 17.08
N TRP A 77 -4.09 7.89 18.20
CA TRP A 77 -2.65 7.91 18.44
C TRP A 77 -2.01 6.53 18.38
N VAL A 78 -2.69 5.51 18.93
CA VAL A 78 -2.25 4.10 18.86
C VAL A 78 -2.45 3.54 17.46
N VAL A 79 -3.62 3.80 16.85
CA VAL A 79 -3.98 3.29 15.52
C VAL A 79 -2.96 3.74 14.47
N GLU A 80 -2.66 5.04 14.40
CA GLU A 80 -1.73 5.62 13.41
C GLU A 80 -0.26 5.21 13.61
N ARG A 81 0.05 4.49 14.68
CA ARG A 81 1.39 3.93 14.98
C ARG A 81 1.43 2.40 14.93
N THR A 82 0.28 1.74 14.80
CA THR A 82 0.19 0.28 14.86
C THR A 82 -0.18 -0.31 13.51
N ILE A 83 -1.22 0.22 12.87
CA ILE A 83 -1.76 -0.30 11.61
C ILE A 83 -1.68 0.74 10.51
N SER A 84 -1.69 0.26 9.26
CA SER A 84 -1.78 1.15 8.11
C SER A 84 -3.16 1.82 8.07
N THR A 85 -3.18 3.15 7.98
CA THR A 85 -4.37 3.98 7.75
C THR A 85 -4.32 4.66 6.38
N PRO A 86 -5.42 5.25 5.89
CA PRO A 86 -5.40 6.10 4.70
C PRO A 86 -4.27 7.13 4.74
N ALA A 87 -4.13 7.94 5.79
CA ALA A 87 -3.06 8.95 5.86
C ALA A 87 -1.66 8.33 5.68
N THR A 88 -1.37 7.20 6.33
CA THR A 88 -0.06 6.55 6.21
C THR A 88 0.19 5.92 4.85
N HIS A 89 -0.79 5.22 4.27
CA HIS A 89 -0.60 4.48 3.02
C HIS A 89 -0.75 5.39 1.80
N HIS A 90 -1.62 6.39 1.85
CA HIS A 90 -1.73 7.41 0.82
C HIS A 90 -0.41 8.16 0.70
N ALA A 91 0.24 8.50 1.82
CA ALA A 91 1.58 9.10 1.81
C ALA A 91 2.60 8.26 1.04
N HIS A 92 2.54 6.93 1.20
CA HIS A 92 3.39 6.00 0.46
C HIS A 92 3.11 5.98 -1.05
N HIS A 93 1.86 6.16 -1.47
CA HIS A 93 1.46 6.24 -2.88
C HIS A 93 1.52 7.65 -3.49
N GLY A 94 1.92 8.64 -2.70
CA GLY A 94 2.01 10.02 -3.13
C GLY A 94 2.99 10.21 -4.28
N ARG A 95 2.72 11.18 -5.16
CA ARG A 95 3.47 11.32 -6.41
C ARG A 95 4.77 12.11 -6.29
N HIS A 96 4.70 13.27 -5.65
CA HIS A 96 5.81 14.23 -5.62
C HIS A 96 6.35 14.34 -4.21
N TYR A 97 7.65 14.15 -4.04
CA TYR A 97 8.28 14.21 -2.71
C TYR A 97 8.26 15.61 -2.09
N SER A 98 8.05 16.64 -2.92
CA SER A 98 7.86 18.03 -2.47
C SER A 98 6.53 18.26 -1.73
N ASP A 99 5.56 17.36 -1.88
CA ASP A 99 4.30 17.44 -1.13
C ASP A 99 4.54 16.96 0.32
N PRO A 100 4.22 17.79 1.34
CA PRO A 100 4.47 17.44 2.73
C PRO A 100 3.70 16.20 3.21
N ALA A 101 2.60 15.84 2.54
CA ALA A 101 1.83 14.64 2.85
C ALA A 101 2.47 13.34 2.30
N VAL A 102 3.53 13.43 1.49
CA VAL A 102 4.13 12.29 0.77
C VAL A 102 5.31 11.68 1.52
N ASN A 103 5.42 10.35 1.45
CA ASN A 103 6.56 9.57 1.93
C ASN A 103 6.71 8.24 1.17
N TYR A 104 6.77 8.25 -0.17
CA TYR A 104 6.90 7.02 -0.97
C TYR A 104 8.24 6.28 -0.80
N LYS A 105 9.22 6.88 -0.11
CA LYS A 105 10.49 6.24 0.31
C LYS A 105 10.43 5.70 1.75
N GLY A 106 9.25 5.68 2.35
CA GLY A 106 8.98 5.13 3.68
C GLY A 106 7.53 4.65 3.73
N ASN A 107 6.96 4.54 4.93
CA ASN A 107 5.58 4.08 5.14
C ASN A 107 5.28 2.75 4.41
N PHE A 108 6.20 1.79 4.49
CA PHE A 108 6.16 0.52 3.76
C PHE A 108 5.13 -0.47 4.32
N GLY A 109 4.77 -0.31 5.60
CA GLY A 109 3.88 -1.18 6.36
C GLY A 109 2.50 -1.23 5.73
N ASN A 110 2.12 -2.40 5.24
CA ASN A 110 0.84 -2.64 4.59
C ASN A 110 -0.25 -3.09 5.59
N LEU A 111 0.10 -3.97 6.54
CA LEU A 111 -0.76 -4.32 7.68
C LEU A 111 -0.30 -3.58 8.94
N LEU A 112 0.88 -3.95 9.43
CA LEU A 112 1.47 -3.36 10.63
C LEU A 112 2.35 -2.17 10.22
N PHE A 113 1.83 -0.97 10.43
CA PHE A 113 2.60 0.27 10.31
C PHE A 113 3.62 0.43 11.45
N PHE A 114 3.45 -0.33 12.53
CA PHE A 114 4.41 -0.39 13.64
C PHE A 114 5.86 -0.65 13.17
N TRP A 115 6.05 -1.45 12.11
CA TRP A 115 7.39 -1.69 11.58
C TRP A 115 8.06 -0.41 11.08
N ASP A 116 7.31 0.50 10.45
CA ASP A 116 7.86 1.79 10.03
C ASP A 116 8.24 2.67 11.23
N VAL A 117 7.47 2.59 12.32
CA VAL A 117 7.78 3.30 13.56
C VAL A 117 9.06 2.73 14.17
N LEU A 118 9.17 1.40 14.25
CA LEU A 118 10.31 0.71 14.84
C LEU A 118 11.61 0.96 14.05
N PHE A 119 11.55 0.92 12.72
CA PHE A 119 12.71 1.05 11.85
C PHE A 119 12.94 2.47 11.33
N GLY A 120 12.18 3.47 11.80
CA GLY A 120 12.41 4.88 11.49
C GLY A 120 12.02 5.29 10.06
N THR A 121 11.14 4.55 9.40
CA THR A 121 10.63 4.86 8.04
C THR A 121 9.24 5.48 8.06
N ALA A 122 8.65 5.70 9.24
CA ALA A 122 7.32 6.28 9.42
C ALA A 122 7.31 7.81 9.25
N LYS A 123 6.33 8.30 8.49
CA LYS A 123 5.88 9.70 8.44
C LYS A 123 4.37 9.75 8.67
N ILE A 124 3.97 10.27 9.83
CA ILE A 124 2.56 10.39 10.24
C ILE A 124 2.16 11.86 10.07
N THR A 125 1.52 12.18 8.94
CA THR A 125 1.21 13.57 8.55
C THR A 125 -0.21 14.00 8.92
N ARG A 126 -1.14 13.04 9.06
CA ARG A 126 -2.60 13.28 9.19
C ARG A 126 -3.18 14.15 8.05
N THR A 127 -2.47 14.21 6.92
CA THR A 127 -2.85 14.89 5.68
C THR A 127 -2.69 13.93 4.51
N TYR A 128 -3.21 14.30 3.34
CA TYR A 128 -3.27 13.44 2.16
C TYR A 128 -2.54 14.08 0.98
N PRO A 129 -1.84 13.29 0.14
CA PRO A 129 -1.21 13.80 -1.06
C PRO A 129 -2.20 14.48 -2.01
N GLN A 130 -1.74 15.54 -2.67
CA GLN A 130 -2.47 16.23 -3.74
C GLN A 130 -2.57 15.38 -5.00
N SER A 131 -1.60 14.50 -5.23
CA SER A 131 -1.61 13.57 -6.36
C SER A 131 -0.89 12.26 -6.03
N TYR A 132 -1.28 11.21 -6.75
CA TYR A 132 -0.80 9.84 -6.58
C TYR A 132 -0.09 9.34 -7.83
N GLY A 133 0.69 8.27 -7.67
CA GLY A 133 1.33 7.59 -8.76
C GLY A 133 2.84 7.79 -8.75
N VAL A 134 3.49 7.35 -9.82
CA VAL A 134 4.94 7.55 -10.01
C VAL A 134 5.17 8.54 -11.16
N GLU A 135 6.23 9.34 -11.02
CA GLU A 135 6.59 10.39 -11.97
C GLU A 135 7.14 9.80 -13.28
N ASN A 136 6.88 10.47 -14.40
CA ASN A 136 7.43 10.14 -15.73
C ASN A 136 7.23 8.69 -16.20
N LEU A 137 6.17 8.03 -15.73
CA LEU A 137 5.84 6.67 -16.17
C LEU A 137 5.31 6.67 -17.61
N PRO A 138 5.90 5.85 -18.50
CA PRO A 138 5.33 5.60 -19.81
C PRO A 138 3.97 4.89 -19.68
N GLU A 139 3.14 5.01 -20.71
CA GLU A 139 1.91 4.24 -20.78
C GLU A 139 2.23 2.75 -20.88
N ALA A 140 1.65 1.96 -19.97
CA ALA A 140 1.84 0.52 -19.94
C ALA A 140 0.59 -0.18 -20.47
N THR A 141 0.77 -1.10 -21.41
CA THR A 141 -0.30 -1.97 -21.91
C THR A 141 -0.81 -2.90 -20.81
N LEU A 142 -1.99 -3.50 -21.03
CA LEU A 142 -2.54 -4.48 -20.08
C LEU A 142 -1.58 -5.66 -19.87
N GLY A 143 -0.99 -6.19 -20.95
CA GLY A 143 -0.03 -7.30 -20.88
C GLY A 143 1.19 -6.98 -20.02
N GLN A 144 1.76 -5.78 -20.19
CA GLN A 144 2.87 -5.29 -19.36
C GLN A 144 2.47 -5.20 -17.88
N GLN A 145 1.29 -4.67 -17.58
CA GLN A 145 0.83 -4.54 -16.19
C GLN A 145 0.58 -5.89 -15.52
N LEU A 146 0.11 -6.89 -16.26
CA LEU A 146 -0.25 -8.21 -15.74
C LEU A 146 0.94 -9.17 -15.61
N ALA A 147 1.86 -9.18 -16.58
CA ALA A 147 2.83 -10.26 -16.73
C ALA A 147 4.21 -9.82 -17.26
N TRP A 148 4.63 -8.57 -17.04
CA TRP A 148 6.04 -8.21 -17.23
C TRP A 148 6.96 -9.18 -16.44
N PRO A 149 8.08 -9.68 -16.99
CA PRO A 149 8.75 -9.27 -18.21
C PRO A 149 8.31 -9.99 -19.50
N LEU A 150 7.28 -10.85 -19.48
CA LEU A 150 6.82 -11.59 -20.68
C LEU A 150 6.30 -10.65 -21.78
N PHE A 151 5.70 -9.54 -21.37
CA PHE A 151 5.32 -8.43 -22.25
C PHE A 151 6.14 -7.20 -21.85
N PRO A 152 7.33 -6.97 -22.44
CA PRO A 152 8.17 -5.85 -22.10
C PRO A 152 7.62 -4.52 -22.65
N GLU A 153 8.16 -3.41 -22.16
CA GLU A 153 7.90 -2.08 -22.71
C GLU A 153 8.25 -2.03 -24.20
N ALA A 154 7.44 -1.33 -25.00
CA ALA A 154 7.84 -1.02 -26.36
C ALA A 154 9.10 -0.16 -26.29
N LYS A 155 10.16 -0.53 -27.01
CA LYS A 155 11.35 0.32 -27.12
C LYS A 155 10.87 1.70 -27.62
N ALA A 156 11.25 2.76 -26.90
CA ALA A 156 10.98 4.11 -27.37
C ALA A 156 11.51 4.24 -28.82
N PRO A 157 10.78 4.89 -29.74
CA PRO A 157 11.31 5.11 -31.08
C PRO A 157 12.67 5.81 -30.94
N GLN A 158 13.70 5.20 -31.53
CA GLN A 158 14.98 5.87 -31.69
C GLN A 158 14.70 7.15 -32.47
N LYS A 159 14.94 8.30 -31.83
CA LYS A 159 14.99 9.57 -32.55
C LYS A 159 16.21 9.48 -33.47
N ASN A 160 15.97 9.23 -34.75
CA ASN A 160 16.96 9.43 -35.82
C ASN A 160 17.19 10.93 -36.03
#